data_AF-A0A6V7KAE7-F1
#
_entry.id   AF-A0A6V7KAE7-F1
#
_cell.length_a   1.000
_cell.length_b   1.000
_cell.length_c   1.000
_cell.angle_alpha   90.00
_cell.angle_beta   90.00
_cell.angle_gamma   90.00
#
_symmetry.space_group_name_H-M   'P 1'
#
loop_
_entity.id
_entity.type
_entity.pdbx_description
1 polymer ?
#
loop_
_entity_poly.entity_id
_entity_poly.type
_entity_poly.pdbx_seq_one_letter_code
_entity_poly.pdbx_strand_id
1 'polypeptide(L)' 'WLPPGVDRIYIEIYDECSFTMDELIAWGHIQIPSQVIQRGETHEDWYMLSGKQGDNQEGMIDLVFSYT' A
#
# COMPACT_ATOMS: atom_id res chain seq x y z
N TRP A 1 -2.52 17.02 6.04
CA TRP A 1 -1.28 17.29 6.81
C TRP A 1 -0.58 15.99 7.07
N LEU A 2 0.57 15.77 6.43
CA LEU A 2 1.44 14.62 6.63
C LEU A 2 2.56 15.02 7.62
N PRO A 3 2.76 14.32 8.75
CA PRO A 3 3.82 14.64 9.70
C PRO A 3 5.21 14.61 9.05
N PRO A 4 6.16 15.47 9.47
CA PRO A 4 7.52 15.43 8.95
C PRO A 4 8.16 14.04 9.14
N GLY A 5 8.77 13.53 8.08
CA GLY A 5 9.46 12.24 8.08
C GLY A 5 8.56 11.05 7.71
N VAL A 6 7.27 11.24 7.50
CA VAL A 6 6.42 10.18 6.92
C VAL A 6 6.60 10.15 5.40
N ASP A 7 7.13 9.04 4.90
CA ASP A 7 7.43 8.82 3.49
C ASP A 7 6.90 7.47 2.97
N ARG A 8 6.18 6.72 3.80
CA ARG A 8 5.71 5.37 3.49
C ARG A 8 4.30 5.10 4.01
N ILE A 9 3.62 4.19 3.33
CA ILE A 9 2.31 3.67 3.71
C ILE A 9 2.42 2.15 3.83
N TYR A 10 1.78 1.61 4.85
CA TYR A 10 1.55 0.17 5.02
C TYR A 10 0.13 -0.16 4.55
N ILE A 11 0.03 -1.19 3.73
CA ILE A 11 -1.24 -1.73 3.25
C ILE A 11 -1.34 -3.18 3.69
N GLU A 12 -2.51 -3.54 4.21
CA GLU A 12 -2.87 -4.90 4.58
C GLU A 12 -4.19 -5.25 3.90
N ILE A 13 -4.26 -6.43 3.29
CA ILE A 13 -5.43 -6.95 2.59
C ILE A 13 -5.88 -8.19 3.34
N TYR A 14 -7.14 -8.16 3.77
CA TYR A 14 -7.76 -9.23 4.53
C TYR A 14 -8.85 -9.92 3.72
N ASP A 15 -8.93 -11.25 3.82
CA ASP A 15 -10.08 -12.02 3.38
C ASP A 15 -11.12 -12.06 4.51
N GLU A 16 -12.28 -11.43 4.27
CA GLU A 16 -13.33 -11.28 5.28
C GLU A 16 -14.04 -12.62 5.50
N CYS A 17 -14.11 -13.06 6.76
CA CYS A 17 -14.76 -14.31 7.13
C CYS A 17 -15.97 -14.06 8.03
N SER A 18 -17.19 -14.44 7.62
CA SER A 18 -18.41 -14.08 8.35
C SER A 18 -18.51 -14.61 9.80
N PHE A 19 -17.78 -15.67 10.15
CA PHE A 19 -17.86 -16.32 11.47
C PHE A 19 -16.50 -16.66 12.08
N THR A 20 -15.40 -16.24 11.46
CA THR A 20 -14.02 -16.43 11.95
C THR A 20 -13.26 -15.12 11.86
N MET A 21 -12.05 -15.08 12.41
CA MET A 21 -11.19 -13.90 12.27
C MET A 21 -10.77 -13.73 10.81
N ASP A 22 -10.78 -12.49 10.32
CA ASP A 22 -10.31 -12.16 8.99
C ASP A 22 -8.84 -12.55 8.83
N GLU A 23 -8.52 -13.11 7.67
CA GLU A 23 -7.19 -13.61 7.38
C GLU A 23 -6.39 -12.55 6.62
N LEU A 24 -5.20 -12.16 7.12
CA LEU A 24 -4.27 -11.36 6.34
C LEU A 24 -3.73 -12.20 5.18
N ILE A 25 -4.16 -11.86 3.96
CA ILE A 25 -3.78 -12.60 2.74
C ILE A 25 -2.64 -11.93 1.98
N ALA A 26 -2.49 -10.61 2.07
CA ALA A 26 -1.41 -9.88 1.41
C ALA A 26 -1.12 -8.56 2.12
N TRP A 27 0.11 -8.05 1.98
CA TRP A 27 0.55 -6.78 2.54
C TRP A 27 1.59 -6.09 1.63
N GLY A 28 1.73 -4.78 1.79
CA GLY A 28 2.68 -3.98 1.03
C GLY A 28 3.24 -2.83 1.87
N HIS A 29 4.54 -2.58 1.73
CA HIS A 29 5.20 -1.42 2.32
C HIS A 29 5.68 -0.49 1.21
N ILE A 30 4.93 0.59 0.98
CA ILE A 30 5.03 1.38 -0.23
C ILE A 30 5.58 2.75 0.11
N GLN A 31 6.66 3.13 -0.58
CA GLN A 31 7.23 4.46 -0.48
C GLN A 31 6.37 5.45 -1.26
N ILE A 32 5.93 6.51 -0.60
CA ILE A 32 5.20 7.60 -1.23
C ILE A 32 6.16 8.31 -2.19
N PRO A 33 5.83 8.41 -3.49
CA PRO A 33 6.66 9.11 -4.44
C PRO A 33 6.87 10.57 -4.01
N SER A 34 8.11 11.05 -4.05
CA SER A 34 8.45 12.39 -3.58
C SER A 34 7.70 13.50 -4.33
N GLN A 35 7.34 13.28 -5.59
CA GLN A 35 6.56 14.22 -6.40
C GLN A 35 5.14 14.46 -5.84
N VAL A 36 4.54 13.47 -5.20
CA VAL A 36 3.24 13.61 -4.55
C VAL A 36 3.35 14.58 -3.37
N ILE A 37 4.36 14.37 -2.50
CA ILE A 37 4.51 15.16 -1.27
C ILE A 37 5.07 16.56 -1.58
N GLN A 38 6.06 16.66 -2.47
CA GLN A 38 6.80 17.91 -2.71
C GLN A 38 6.14 18.82 -3.74
N ARG A 39 5.44 18.25 -4.72
CA ARG A 39 4.85 19.00 -5.85
C ARG A 39 3.32 18.94 -5.89
N GLY A 40 2.70 18.09 -5.08
CA GLY A 40 1.25 17.85 -5.14
C GLY A 40 0.82 17.16 -6.43
N GLU A 41 1.75 16.50 -7.13
CA GLU A 41 1.45 15.77 -8.37
C GLU A 41 0.75 14.46 -8.05
N THR A 42 -0.32 14.13 -8.81
CA THR A 42 -0.95 12.81 -8.72
C THR A 42 -0.06 11.75 -9.36
N HIS A 43 0.08 10.61 -8.72
CA HIS A 43 0.87 9.48 -9.22
C HIS A 43 0.08 8.17 -9.11
N GLU A 44 0.09 7.38 -10.17
CA GLU A 44 -0.57 6.08 -10.30
C GLU A 44 0.49 5.04 -10.69
N ASP A 45 0.54 3.91 -9.98
CA ASP A 45 1.42 2.79 -10.30
C ASP A 45 0.94 1.48 -9.65
N TRP A 46 1.47 0.37 -10.16
CA TRP A 46 1.22 -0.97 -9.64
C TRP A 46 2.31 -1.40 -8.66
N TYR A 47 1.92 -1.79 -7.45
CA TYR A 47 2.82 -2.17 -6.38
C TYR A 47 2.70 -3.66 -6.06
N MET A 48 3.83 -4.35 -6.03
CA MET A 48 3.89 -5.77 -5.67
C MET A 48 3.50 -5.98 -4.20
N LEU A 49 2.81 -7.08 -3.93
CA LEU A 49 2.38 -7.48 -2.60
C LEU A 49 3.12 -8.71 -2.10
N SER A 50 3.39 -8.74 -0.80
CA SER A 50 4.00 -9.84 -0.07
C SER A 50 2.97 -10.55 0.80
N GLY A 51 3.24 -11.79 1.20
CA GLY A 51 2.33 -12.55 2.05
C GLY A 51 2.84 -13.94 2.34
N LYS A 52 1.92 -14.92 2.37
CA LYS A 52 2.20 -16.32 2.70
C LYS A 52 3.05 -17.03 1.64
N GLN A 53 2.96 -16.60 0.38
CA GLN A 53 3.75 -17.09 -0.75
C GLN A 53 5.17 -16.51 -0.79
N GLY A 54 5.45 -15.51 0.07
CA GLY A 54 6.73 -14.84 0.17
C GLY A 54 6.70 -13.40 -0.34
N ASP A 55 7.88 -12.80 -0.43
CA ASP A 55 8.03 -11.39 -0.78
C ASP A 55 7.72 -11.14 -2.26
N ASN A 56 6.84 -10.17 -2.52
CA ASN A 56 6.40 -9.78 -3.87
C ASN A 56 5.81 -10.96 -4.68
N GLN A 57 5.13 -11.90 -4.02
CA GLN A 57 4.53 -13.09 -4.67
C GLN A 57 3.01 -13.14 -4.60
N GLU A 58 2.34 -12.22 -3.89
CA GLU A 58 0.86 -12.26 -3.73
C GLU A 58 0.10 -11.49 -4.85
N GLY A 59 0.83 -10.96 -5.83
CA GLY A 59 0.27 -10.17 -6.92
C GLY A 59 0.60 -8.68 -6.80
N MET A 60 -0.24 -7.83 -7.39
CA MET A 60 -0.04 -6.38 -7.43
C MET A 60 -1.32 -5.64 -7.09
N ILE A 61 -1.19 -4.47 -6.48
CA ILE A 61 -2.27 -3.51 -6.25
C ILE A 61 -1.97 -2.21 -7.00
N ASP A 62 -2.98 -1.69 -7.68
CA ASP A 62 -2.93 -0.37 -8.31
C ASP A 62 -3.29 0.71 -7.28
N LEU A 63 -2.43 1.72 -7.15
CA LEU A 63 -2.63 2.81 -6.18
C LEU A 63 -2.45 4.17 -6.85
N VAL A 64 -3.39 5.06 -6.55
CA VAL A 64 -3.34 6.48 -6.94
C VAL A 64 -3.06 7.32 -5.70
N PHE A 65 -1.91 7.98 -5.67
CA PHE A 65 -1.53 8.94 -4.63
C PHE A 65 -1.79 10.36 -5.08
N SER A 66 -2.44 11.15 -4.22
CA SER A 66 -2.63 12.59 -4.40
C SER A 66 -2.57 13.29 -3.05
N TYR A 67 -1.92 14.45 -2.99
CA TYR A 67 -1.74 15.23 -1.76
C TYR A 67 -1.92 16.71 -2.06
N THR A 68 -2.84 17.35 -1.35
CA THR A 68 -3.19 18.79 -1.46
C THR A 68 -3.09 19.49 -0.13
#